data_AF-A0AAN0VIY9-F1
#
_entry.id   AF-A0AAN0VIY9-F1
#
_cell.length_a   1.000
_cell.length_b   1.000
_cell.length_c   1.000
_cell.angle_alpha   90.00
_cell.angle_beta   90.00
_cell.angle_gamma   90.00
#
_symmetry.space_group_name_H-M   'P 1'
#
loop_
_entity.id
_entity.type
_entity.pdbx_description
1 polymer ?
#
loop_
_entity_poly.entity_id
_entity_poly.type
_entity_poly.pdbx_seq_one_letter_code
_entity_poly.pdbx_strand_id
1 'polypeptide(L)'
;MVYFLKNFNLGNRKMTQKLLLALPAALSRAACGGGGGDEATTTPAQAQYSYTTSSPNWTTTLPANLSVYAEQDGTNVTSSQKITNVEFKQWNATRGGHDQIDIQIDGEIITLNWDANNREHYGTHDGRTYAYIGDPITDGDPNAPETVADLIYLVAANSTNTAIFEDIAAGVVGFETPDAVVAAATGTANYSGGGEIFYLTANAWEVSETQANFAVDFNTSTISGAIDVDDPVVRSQTTAPYTYTFATISVPTTALTGNGFSAQPTVTVNNPGANTYTFSNETINGTFYGDSSDVLAGTLSADYTVNGTAGVAVGNYWAR
;
A
#
# COMPACT_ATOMS: atom_id res chain seq x y z
N MET A 1 23.54 15.11 6.41
CA MET A 1 22.61 13.97 6.52
C MET A 1 21.12 14.35 6.46
N VAL A 2 20.74 15.64 6.59
CA VAL A 2 19.37 16.04 7.01
C VAL A 2 18.55 16.81 5.95
N TYR A 3 19.10 17.12 4.77
CA TYR A 3 18.40 17.99 3.81
C TYR A 3 17.62 17.27 2.71
N PHE A 4 17.90 15.99 2.42
CA PHE A 4 17.34 15.32 1.25
C PHE A 4 15.95 14.71 1.49
N LEU A 5 15.68 14.18 2.70
CA LEU A 5 14.36 13.62 3.04
C LEU A 5 13.31 14.69 3.42
N LYS A 6 13.67 15.95 3.63
CA LYS A 6 12.68 17.02 3.91
C LYS A 6 11.66 17.26 2.79
N ASN A 7 11.91 16.71 1.59
CA ASN A 7 10.99 16.75 0.45
C ASN A 7 10.16 15.47 0.29
N PHE A 8 10.26 14.51 1.22
CA PHE A 8 9.38 13.34 1.32
C PHE A 8 8.12 13.67 2.13
N ASN A 9 7.41 14.72 1.73
CA ASN A 9 6.07 14.95 2.25
C ASN A 9 5.09 14.19 1.34
N LEU A 10 4.76 12.94 1.70
CA LEU A 10 3.60 12.26 1.13
C LEU A 10 2.39 13.15 1.44
N GLY A 11 1.68 13.62 0.42
CA GLY A 11 0.55 14.51 0.64
C GLY A 11 -0.54 13.80 1.44
N ASN A 12 -0.71 14.15 2.72
CA ASN A 12 -1.77 13.71 3.65
C ASN A 12 -2.80 12.71 3.04
N ARG A 13 -2.51 11.40 3.03
CA ARG A 13 -3.45 10.36 2.59
C ARG A 13 -4.00 9.62 3.82
N LYS A 14 -4.63 10.35 4.75
CA LYS A 14 -5.36 9.75 5.86
C LYS A 14 -6.59 8.98 5.37
N MET A 15 -6.59 7.65 5.52
CA MET A 15 -7.77 6.80 5.37
C MET A 15 -8.64 6.90 6.63
N THR A 16 -9.69 7.72 6.56
CA THR A 16 -10.59 7.96 7.70
C THR A 16 -12.02 7.55 7.32
N GLN A 17 -12.61 6.60 8.05
CA GLN A 17 -14.01 6.21 7.87
C GLN A 17 -14.94 7.38 8.26
N LYS A 18 -15.72 7.93 7.31
CA LYS A 18 -16.69 9.00 7.58
C LYS A 18 -18.00 8.42 8.13
N LEU A 19 -18.33 8.77 9.37
CA LEU A 19 -19.60 8.48 10.02
C LEU A 19 -20.75 9.25 9.35
N LEU A 20 -21.65 8.58 8.63
CA LEU A 20 -22.91 9.17 8.16
C LEU A 20 -24.07 8.64 9.01
N LEU A 21 -24.53 9.49 9.94
CA LEU A 21 -25.55 9.17 10.92
C LEU A 21 -26.96 9.21 10.28
N ALA A 22 -27.66 8.08 10.23
CA ALA A 22 -29.12 8.05 10.12
C ALA A 22 -29.67 6.82 10.88
N LEU A 23 -30.10 7.04 12.13
CA LEU A 23 -30.99 6.12 12.84
C LEU A 23 -32.44 6.36 12.38
N PRO A 24 -33.27 5.30 12.29
CA PRO A 24 -34.15 5.03 13.44
C PRO A 24 -34.15 3.57 13.96
N ALA A 25 -34.33 3.49 15.28
CA ALA A 25 -34.83 2.42 16.17
C ALA A 25 -35.81 1.39 15.53
N ALA A 26 -36.01 0.16 16.02
CA ALA A 26 -35.44 -0.64 17.12
C ALA A 26 -36.04 -2.08 17.08
N LEU A 27 -35.32 -3.01 17.71
CA LEU A 27 -35.76 -4.17 18.52
C LEU A 27 -36.55 -5.35 17.88
N SER A 28 -36.06 -6.53 18.24
CA SER A 28 -36.42 -7.91 17.88
C SER A 28 -37.84 -8.38 18.24
N ARG A 29 -38.39 -9.30 17.42
CA ARG A 29 -38.90 -10.62 17.85
C ARG A 29 -39.28 -11.52 16.67
N ALA A 30 -38.94 -12.80 16.77
CA ALA A 30 -39.27 -13.85 15.81
C ALA A 30 -40.77 -14.24 15.84
N ALA A 31 -41.34 -14.52 14.67
CA ALA A 31 -42.41 -15.51 14.48
C ALA A 31 -42.61 -15.81 12.97
N CYS A 32 -42.99 -17.06 12.69
CA CYS A 32 -43.23 -17.64 11.37
C CYS A 32 -44.39 -16.99 10.60
N GLY A 33 -44.39 -17.16 9.27
CA GLY A 33 -45.60 -17.08 8.45
C GLY A 33 -45.46 -16.34 7.11
N GLY A 34 -45.35 -17.11 6.03
CA GLY A 34 -45.92 -16.92 4.68
C GLY A 34 -46.02 -15.54 4.01
N GLY A 35 -45.40 -15.45 2.83
CA GLY A 35 -46.05 -14.99 1.60
C GLY A 35 -45.82 -13.54 1.15
N GLY A 36 -45.31 -13.40 -0.08
CA GLY A 36 -45.62 -12.28 -0.98
C GLY A 36 -44.54 -11.20 -1.12
N GLY A 37 -43.95 -11.18 -2.33
CA GLY A 37 -43.27 -10.08 -3.05
C GLY A 37 -42.87 -8.80 -2.32
N ASP A 38 -41.58 -8.50 -2.37
CA ASP A 38 -41.04 -7.31 -3.07
C ASP A 38 -39.50 -7.36 -3.05
N GLU A 39 -38.91 -6.69 -4.04
CA GLU A 39 -37.49 -6.67 -4.42
C GLU A 39 -36.50 -6.79 -3.24
N ALA A 40 -35.77 -7.91 -3.20
CA ALA A 40 -34.62 -8.07 -2.32
C ALA A 40 -33.47 -7.17 -2.80
N THR A 41 -33.55 -5.88 -2.46
CA THR A 41 -32.37 -5.02 -2.39
C THR A 41 -31.59 -5.44 -1.15
N THR A 42 -30.70 -6.41 -1.32
CA THR A 42 -29.70 -6.75 -0.30
C THR A 42 -28.79 -5.55 -0.14
N THR A 43 -29.06 -4.73 0.87
CA THR A 43 -28.07 -3.79 1.42
C THR A 43 -26.78 -4.56 1.70
N PRO A 44 -25.60 -4.09 1.23
CA PRO A 44 -24.33 -4.70 1.61
C PRO A 44 -24.23 -4.74 3.13
N ALA A 45 -23.69 -5.83 3.67
CA ALA A 45 -23.39 -5.94 5.10
C ALA A 45 -22.52 -4.74 5.50
N GLN A 46 -23.12 -3.78 6.20
CA GLN A 46 -22.37 -2.71 6.84
C GLN A 46 -21.40 -3.37 7.81
N ALA A 47 -20.11 -2.97 7.75
CA ALA A 47 -19.10 -3.36 8.72
C ALA A 47 -19.72 -3.22 10.12
N GLN A 48 -19.90 -4.35 10.82
CA GLN A 48 -20.15 -4.27 12.24
C GLN A 48 -18.87 -3.69 12.82
N TYR A 49 -18.92 -2.41 13.21
CA TYR A 49 -18.10 -1.93 14.31
C TYR A 49 -18.03 -3.06 15.34
N SER A 50 -16.83 -3.40 15.80
CA SER A 50 -16.70 -4.20 17.00
C SER A 50 -17.53 -3.52 18.10
N TYR A 51 -18.75 -4.01 18.32
CA TYR A 51 -19.67 -3.56 19.37
C TYR A 51 -19.23 -4.09 20.74
N THR A 52 -17.96 -4.45 20.90
CA THR A 52 -17.44 -4.82 22.21
C THR A 52 -17.10 -3.55 22.96
N THR A 53 -17.92 -3.25 23.97
CA THR A 53 -17.65 -2.24 25.02
C THR A 53 -16.45 -2.58 25.91
N SER A 54 -15.59 -3.51 25.49
CA SER A 54 -14.30 -3.79 26.12
C SER A 54 -13.22 -2.96 25.44
N SER A 55 -12.44 -2.21 26.23
CA SER A 55 -11.22 -1.54 25.79
C SER A 55 -10.40 -2.48 24.88
N PRO A 56 -9.95 -2.02 23.68
CA PRO A 56 -9.21 -2.87 22.76
C PRO A 56 -8.00 -3.48 23.47
N ASN A 57 -7.71 -4.74 23.19
CA ASN A 57 -6.54 -5.44 23.71
C ASN A 57 -5.35 -5.02 22.83
N TRP A 58 -4.47 -4.15 23.33
CA TRP A 58 -3.41 -3.45 22.58
C TRP A 58 -2.21 -4.36 22.26
N THR A 59 -2.45 -5.45 21.54
CA THR A 59 -1.37 -6.30 21.05
C THR A 59 -1.82 -6.92 19.73
N THR A 60 -2.00 -6.07 18.73
CA THR A 60 -2.28 -6.55 17.37
C THR A 60 -0.98 -6.61 16.60
N THR A 61 -0.51 -7.83 16.34
CA THR A 61 0.56 -8.08 15.38
C THR A 61 -0.02 -7.86 14.00
N LEU A 62 0.43 -6.83 13.29
CA LEU A 62 0.07 -6.60 11.89
C LEU A 62 0.70 -7.70 11.02
N PRO A 63 -0.01 -8.19 9.99
CA PRO A 63 0.54 -9.17 9.07
C PRO A 63 1.75 -8.63 8.29
N ALA A 64 2.73 -9.50 8.12
CA ALA A 64 4.13 -9.17 7.89
C ALA A 64 4.60 -9.19 6.42
N ASN A 65 3.77 -9.49 5.44
CA ASN A 65 4.28 -9.86 4.11
C ASN A 65 4.34 -8.68 3.13
N LEU A 66 5.20 -7.69 3.43
CA LEU A 66 5.06 -6.35 2.88
C LEU A 66 6.35 -5.77 2.34
N SER A 67 6.87 -6.35 1.26
CA SER A 67 7.65 -5.52 0.34
C SER A 67 7.84 -6.19 -1.02
N VAL A 68 8.00 -5.33 -2.04
CA VAL A 68 9.01 -5.58 -3.06
C VAL A 68 10.15 -4.61 -2.84
N TYR A 69 11.38 -5.12 -2.89
CA TYR A 69 12.58 -4.37 -2.55
C TYR A 69 13.56 -4.34 -3.73
N ALA A 70 14.13 -3.16 -3.97
CA ALA A 70 15.18 -2.90 -4.95
C ALA A 70 16.46 -2.50 -4.20
N GLU A 71 17.58 -3.09 -4.59
CA GLU A 71 18.90 -2.81 -4.02
C GLU A 71 19.90 -2.46 -5.12
N GLN A 72 20.77 -1.51 -4.80
CA GLN A 72 21.95 -1.20 -5.57
C GLN A 72 23.21 -1.87 -4.98
N ASP A 73 23.86 -2.71 -5.78
CA ASP A 73 25.22 -3.22 -5.51
C ASP A 73 26.19 -2.69 -6.57
N GLY A 74 26.93 -1.64 -6.21
CA GLY A 74 27.85 -0.95 -7.11
C GLY A 74 27.13 -0.33 -8.31
N THR A 75 27.30 -0.92 -9.49
CA THR A 75 26.67 -0.48 -10.75
C THR A 75 25.43 -1.30 -11.14
N ASN A 76 25.06 -2.30 -10.35
CA ASN A 76 23.93 -3.17 -10.62
C ASN A 76 22.75 -2.81 -9.71
N VAL A 77 21.54 -2.90 -10.23
CA VAL A 77 20.31 -2.81 -9.44
C VAL A 77 19.55 -4.12 -9.60
N THR A 78 19.11 -4.71 -8.48
CA THR A 78 18.42 -5.99 -8.46
C THR A 78 17.20 -5.95 -7.55
N SER A 79 16.16 -6.68 -7.92
CA SER A 79 15.02 -6.95 -7.05
C SER A 79 15.35 -8.09 -6.09
N SER A 80 14.98 -7.95 -4.83
CA SER A 80 15.05 -9.01 -3.83
C SER A 80 13.91 -8.88 -2.82
N GLN A 81 13.68 -9.91 -2.01
CA GLN A 81 12.71 -9.87 -0.93
C GLN A 81 13.47 -9.94 0.39
N LYS A 82 13.88 -8.78 0.89
CA LYS A 82 14.65 -8.67 2.13
C LYS A 82 13.79 -8.33 3.34
N ILE A 83 12.78 -7.48 3.13
CA ILE A 83 11.91 -7.03 4.23
C ILE A 83 10.74 -7.98 4.34
N THR A 84 10.66 -8.68 5.48
CA THR A 84 9.71 -9.76 5.73
C THR A 84 8.73 -9.46 6.87
N ASN A 85 8.87 -8.32 7.54
CA ASN A 85 7.93 -7.85 8.56
C ASN A 85 8.11 -6.36 8.84
N VAL A 86 7.01 -5.69 9.22
CA VAL A 86 7.00 -4.33 9.77
C VAL A 86 6.04 -4.31 10.95
N GLU A 87 6.54 -3.94 12.12
CA GLU A 87 5.77 -3.90 13.36
C GLU A 87 5.81 -2.50 13.98
N PHE A 88 4.63 -1.89 14.14
CA PHE A 88 4.49 -0.60 14.80
C PHE A 88 4.39 -0.81 16.31
N LYS A 89 5.29 -0.20 17.06
CA LYS A 89 5.34 -0.29 18.52
C LYS A 89 4.50 0.83 19.16
N GLN A 90 4.60 0.97 20.48
CA GLN A 90 3.77 1.83 21.32
C GLN A 90 3.28 3.14 20.65
N TRP A 91 1.95 3.31 20.62
CA TRP A 91 1.28 4.54 20.23
C TRP A 91 1.60 5.69 21.20
N ASN A 92 1.98 6.84 20.66
CA ASN A 92 2.19 8.08 21.40
C ASN A 92 1.05 9.07 21.09
N ALA A 93 0.11 9.19 22.03
CA ALA A 93 -1.07 10.05 21.89
C ALA A 93 -0.75 11.55 21.86
N THR A 94 0.35 12.01 22.49
CA THR A 94 0.76 13.42 22.42
C THR A 94 1.24 13.78 21.02
N ARG A 95 1.84 12.82 20.33
CA ARG A 95 2.37 12.98 18.99
C ARG A 95 1.35 12.65 17.89
N GLY A 96 0.41 11.76 18.18
CA GLY A 96 -0.50 11.18 17.19
C GLY A 96 0.18 10.18 16.26
N GLY A 97 1.07 9.31 16.80
CA GLY A 97 1.75 8.26 16.04
C GLY A 97 2.63 7.35 16.91
N HIS A 98 3.27 6.33 16.32
CA HIS A 98 4.13 5.34 17.01
C HIS A 98 5.59 5.77 17.25
N ASP A 99 6.14 5.70 18.47
CA ASP A 99 7.54 6.12 18.73
C ASP A 99 8.61 5.25 18.09
N GLN A 100 8.25 4.02 17.76
CA GLN A 100 9.16 3.02 17.26
C GLN A 100 8.47 2.14 16.22
N ILE A 101 9.22 1.76 15.20
CA ILE A 101 8.83 0.78 14.18
C ILE A 101 9.96 -0.24 14.10
N ASP A 102 9.65 -1.51 14.31
CA ASP A 102 10.60 -2.59 14.06
C ASP A 102 10.39 -3.13 12.65
N ILE A 103 11.46 -3.24 11.88
CA ILE A 103 11.45 -3.86 10.55
C ILE A 103 12.29 -5.13 10.61
N GLN A 104 11.82 -6.20 9.97
CA GLN A 104 12.63 -7.40 9.79
C GLN A 104 13.23 -7.38 8.39
N ILE A 105 14.56 -7.27 8.31
CA ILE A 105 15.33 -7.29 7.07
C ILE A 105 16.40 -8.37 7.16
N ASP A 106 16.55 -9.19 6.11
CA ASP A 106 17.53 -10.28 6.06
C ASP A 106 17.46 -11.24 7.28
N GLY A 107 16.25 -11.39 7.83
CA GLY A 107 15.99 -12.21 9.02
C GLY A 107 16.31 -11.54 10.35
N GLU A 108 16.93 -10.35 10.36
CA GLU A 108 17.24 -9.56 11.55
C GLU A 108 16.19 -8.48 11.80
N ILE A 109 15.96 -8.14 13.07
CA ILE A 109 15.05 -7.05 13.46
C ILE A 109 15.87 -5.78 13.68
N ILE A 110 15.51 -4.71 12.96
CA ILE A 110 16.04 -3.37 13.15
C ILE A 110 14.95 -2.48 13.72
N THR A 111 15.33 -1.70 14.72
CA THR A 111 14.46 -0.68 15.29
C THR A 111 14.67 0.68 14.64
N LEU A 112 13.60 1.24 14.07
CA LEU A 112 13.51 2.61 13.59
C LEU A 112 12.86 3.49 14.67
N ASN A 113 13.56 4.54 15.11
CA ASN A 113 13.11 5.45 16.14
C ASN A 113 12.66 6.79 15.54
N TRP A 114 11.59 7.36 16.09
CA TRP A 114 11.12 8.68 15.69
C TRP A 114 12.15 9.79 15.95
N ASP A 115 12.50 10.55 14.91
CA ASP A 115 13.28 11.78 15.00
C ASP A 115 12.37 12.99 14.84
N ALA A 116 12.20 13.76 15.92
CA ALA A 116 11.35 14.95 15.94
C ALA A 116 11.85 16.08 15.01
N ASN A 117 13.13 16.10 14.63
CA ASN A 117 13.68 17.15 13.75
C ASN A 117 13.28 16.96 12.30
N ASN A 118 13.25 15.70 11.86
CA ASN A 118 12.92 15.34 10.48
C ASN A 118 11.49 14.84 10.33
N ARG A 119 10.85 14.47 11.45
CA ARG A 119 9.48 13.96 11.55
C ARG A 119 9.31 12.63 10.81
N GLU A 120 10.32 11.77 10.92
CA GLU A 120 10.42 10.45 10.30
C GLU A 120 11.08 9.48 11.29
N HIS A 121 11.01 8.17 11.01
CA HIS A 121 11.71 7.17 11.82
C HIS A 121 12.99 6.71 11.16
N TYR A 122 14.06 6.59 11.95
CA TYR A 122 15.38 6.17 11.47
C TYR A 122 15.98 5.06 12.31
N GLY A 123 16.73 4.18 11.65
CA GLY A 123 17.56 3.17 12.27
C GLY A 123 18.78 2.87 11.43
N THR A 124 19.76 2.18 12.00
CA THR A 124 20.99 1.81 11.29
C THR A 124 21.19 0.30 11.30
N HIS A 125 21.59 -0.25 10.16
CA HIS A 125 21.94 -1.66 10.02
C HIS A 125 22.95 -1.81 8.88
N ASP A 126 23.96 -2.64 9.09
CA ASP A 126 25.06 -2.89 8.14
C ASP A 126 25.70 -1.61 7.56
N GLY A 127 25.87 -0.59 8.41
CA GLY A 127 26.47 0.69 8.04
C GLY A 127 25.56 1.61 7.20
N ARG A 128 24.32 1.20 6.93
CA ARG A 128 23.29 2.00 6.24
C ARG A 128 22.33 2.63 7.22
N THR A 129 21.78 3.79 6.85
CA THR A 129 20.68 4.44 7.59
C THR A 129 19.39 4.20 6.84
N TYR A 130 18.46 3.49 7.49
CA TYR A 130 17.13 3.22 7.00
C TYR A 130 16.17 4.29 7.50
N ALA A 131 15.21 4.68 6.66
CA ALA A 131 14.13 5.58 7.00
C ALA A 131 12.77 4.96 6.65
N TYR A 132 11.80 5.11 7.56
CA TYR A 132 10.40 4.85 7.28
C TYR A 132 9.75 6.11 6.72
N ILE A 133 9.01 5.91 5.64
CA ILE A 133 8.25 6.96 4.97
C ILE A 133 6.83 6.44 4.74
N GLY A 134 5.89 7.02 5.46
CA GLY A 134 4.47 6.68 5.41
C GLY A 134 3.68 7.61 6.31
N ASP A 135 2.35 7.57 6.20
CA ASP A 135 1.52 8.35 7.09
C ASP A 135 1.51 7.72 8.51
N PRO A 136 1.18 8.50 9.55
CA PRO A 136 0.96 7.95 10.88
C PRO A 136 -0.29 7.07 10.86
N ILE A 137 -0.11 5.78 11.14
CA ILE A 137 -1.21 4.83 11.32
C ILE A 137 -1.91 5.15 12.62
N THR A 138 -3.20 5.48 12.54
CA THR A 138 -4.04 5.64 13.73
C THR A 138 -4.53 4.27 14.17
N ASP A 139 -3.88 3.72 15.18
CA ASP A 139 -4.31 2.52 15.91
C ASP A 139 -4.59 2.92 17.37
N GLY A 140 -5.77 2.55 17.87
CA GLY A 140 -6.15 2.77 19.26
C GLY A 140 -6.41 4.22 19.68
N ASP A 141 -6.46 5.19 18.76
CA ASP A 141 -6.86 6.56 19.09
C ASP A 141 -8.36 6.61 19.43
N PRO A 142 -8.76 6.94 20.67
CA PRO A 142 -10.18 7.01 21.03
C PRO A 142 -10.94 8.12 20.30
N ASN A 143 -10.25 9.04 19.61
CA ASN A 143 -10.82 10.21 18.96
C ASN A 143 -10.65 10.22 17.43
N ALA A 144 -10.00 9.22 16.84
CA ALA A 144 -9.80 9.14 15.40
C ALA A 144 -10.24 7.76 14.86
N PRO A 145 -10.84 7.69 13.67
CA PRO A 145 -11.09 6.42 13.02
C PRO A 145 -9.79 5.63 12.82
N GLU A 146 -9.89 4.33 13.00
CA GLU A 146 -8.79 3.40 12.82
C GLU A 146 -8.36 3.37 11.35
N THR A 147 -7.04 3.39 11.13
CA THR A 147 -6.47 3.24 9.79
C THR A 147 -6.54 1.76 9.39
N VAL A 148 -7.36 1.45 8.38
CA VAL A 148 -7.62 0.06 7.94
C VAL A 148 -6.42 -0.54 7.21
N ALA A 149 -5.80 0.26 6.34
CA ALA A 149 -4.56 -0.03 5.66
C ALA A 149 -3.83 1.28 5.40
N ASP A 150 -2.54 1.22 5.11
CA ASP A 150 -1.72 2.34 4.66
C ASP A 150 -0.57 1.89 3.76
N LEU A 151 -0.11 2.80 2.89
CA LEU A 151 1.02 2.59 2.01
C LEU A 151 2.31 3.03 2.70
N ILE A 152 3.35 2.19 2.64
CA ILE A 152 4.62 2.47 3.29
C ILE A 152 5.79 2.34 2.33
N TYR A 153 6.84 3.09 2.61
CA TYR A 153 8.14 2.96 1.99
C TYR A 153 9.24 2.86 3.03
N LEU A 154 10.20 1.99 2.77
CA LEU A 154 11.42 1.84 3.55
C LEU A 154 12.59 2.10 2.63
N VAL A 155 13.42 3.08 2.96
CA VAL A 155 14.51 3.50 2.09
C VAL A 155 15.84 3.53 2.84
N ALA A 156 16.92 3.19 2.15
CA ALA A 156 18.28 3.45 2.62
C ALA A 156 18.93 4.48 1.70
N ALA A 157 19.36 5.61 2.25
CA ALA A 157 20.10 6.61 1.47
C ALA A 157 21.50 6.10 1.15
N ASN A 158 22.00 6.42 -0.06
CA ASN A 158 23.35 6.05 -0.44
C ASN A 158 24.38 6.73 0.47
N SER A 159 25.33 5.93 0.94
CA SER A 159 26.35 6.32 1.93
C SER A 159 27.32 7.40 1.40
N THR A 160 27.53 7.45 0.08
CA THR A 160 28.48 8.35 -0.59
C THR A 160 27.78 9.50 -1.31
N ASN A 161 26.58 9.27 -1.84
CA ASN A 161 25.75 10.27 -2.51
C ASN A 161 24.32 10.24 -1.96
N THR A 162 24.07 11.00 -0.89
CA THR A 162 22.76 11.05 -0.23
C THR A 162 21.62 11.57 -1.09
N ALA A 163 21.86 11.92 -2.37
CA ALA A 163 20.82 12.28 -3.33
C ALA A 163 20.15 11.08 -4.00
N ILE A 164 20.67 9.87 -3.78
CA ILE A 164 20.17 8.62 -4.37
C ILE A 164 19.90 7.63 -3.24
N PHE A 165 18.89 6.78 -3.41
CA PHE A 165 18.67 5.64 -2.53
C PHE A 165 19.51 4.45 -2.97
N GLU A 166 20.20 3.79 -2.03
CA GLU A 166 20.77 2.47 -2.26
C GLU A 166 19.65 1.42 -2.30
N ASP A 167 18.66 1.57 -1.40
CA ASP A 167 17.59 0.60 -1.24
C ASP A 167 16.22 1.28 -1.17
N ILE A 168 15.22 0.64 -1.79
CA ILE A 168 13.82 1.05 -1.72
C ILE A 168 12.94 -0.18 -1.59
N ALA A 169 12.11 -0.21 -0.56
CA ALA A 169 10.99 -1.14 -0.43
C ALA A 169 9.67 -0.37 -0.44
N ALA A 170 8.69 -0.90 -1.17
CA ALA A 170 7.30 -0.45 -1.15
C ALA A 170 6.42 -1.54 -0.52
N GLY A 171 5.56 -1.18 0.43
CA GLY A 171 4.71 -2.13 1.16
C GLY A 171 3.34 -1.55 1.53
N VAL A 172 2.48 -2.38 2.14
CA VAL A 172 1.11 -2.03 2.56
C VAL A 172 0.80 -2.60 3.94
N VAL A 173 0.70 -1.78 4.96
CA VAL A 173 0.41 -2.24 6.33
C VAL A 173 -1.07 -2.11 6.63
N GLY A 174 -1.69 -3.08 7.30
CA GLY A 174 -3.12 -2.97 7.61
C GLY A 174 -3.73 -4.22 8.22
N PHE A 175 -5.02 -4.12 8.54
CA PHE A 175 -5.84 -5.23 9.02
C PHE A 175 -6.37 -6.01 7.83
N GLU A 176 -5.70 -7.09 7.47
CA GLU A 176 -6.13 -7.96 6.39
C GLU A 176 -7.54 -8.51 6.65
N THR A 177 -8.39 -8.46 5.63
CA THR A 177 -9.69 -9.14 5.66
C THR A 177 -9.44 -10.65 5.74
N PRO A 178 -10.12 -11.40 6.63
CA PRO A 178 -9.97 -12.84 6.70
C PRO A 178 -10.40 -13.55 5.41
N ASP A 179 -9.68 -14.60 5.00
CA ASP A 179 -10.00 -15.44 3.83
C ASP A 179 -11.47 -15.87 3.77
N ALA A 180 -12.04 -16.26 4.92
CA ALA A 180 -13.42 -16.73 5.01
C ALA A 180 -14.45 -15.62 4.71
N VAL A 181 -14.10 -14.36 4.97
CA VAL A 181 -14.96 -13.20 4.67
C VAL A 181 -14.93 -12.93 3.16
N VAL A 182 -13.74 -12.92 2.55
CA VAL A 182 -13.58 -12.74 1.10
C VAL A 182 -14.27 -13.88 0.33
N ALA A 183 -14.11 -15.13 0.78
CA ALA A 183 -14.73 -16.29 0.16
C ALA A 183 -16.27 -16.33 0.28
N ALA A 184 -16.84 -15.65 1.29
CA ALA A 184 -18.29 -15.55 1.48
C ALA A 184 -18.90 -14.33 0.78
N ALA A 185 -18.09 -13.42 0.25
CA ALA A 185 -18.56 -12.25 -0.49
C ALA A 185 -19.26 -12.67 -1.79
N THR A 186 -20.22 -11.85 -2.24
CA THR A 186 -20.98 -12.09 -3.48
C THR A 186 -21.17 -10.77 -4.21
N GLY A 187 -21.55 -10.84 -5.49
CA GLY A 187 -21.70 -9.66 -6.33
C GLY A 187 -20.40 -9.17 -6.94
N THR A 188 -20.45 -7.96 -7.49
CA THR A 188 -19.31 -7.32 -8.17
C THR A 188 -18.99 -5.98 -7.51
N ALA A 189 -17.72 -5.64 -7.43
CA ALA A 189 -17.23 -4.38 -6.87
C ALA A 189 -16.19 -3.74 -7.80
N ASN A 190 -16.16 -2.41 -7.83
CA ASN A 190 -15.10 -1.65 -8.48
C ASN A 190 -14.30 -0.94 -7.41
N TYR A 191 -12.99 -1.07 -7.47
CA TYR A 191 -12.04 -0.43 -6.58
C TYR A 191 -11.26 0.60 -7.37
N SER A 192 -11.29 1.87 -6.93
CA SER A 192 -10.48 2.94 -7.52
C SER A 192 -9.62 3.63 -6.46
N GLY A 193 -8.40 3.96 -6.82
CA GLY A 193 -7.47 4.66 -5.93
C GLY A 193 -6.17 5.00 -6.61
N GLY A 194 -5.06 4.94 -5.87
CA GLY A 194 -3.76 5.33 -6.37
C GLY A 194 -2.61 4.77 -5.55
N GLY A 195 -1.42 5.30 -5.77
CA GLY A 195 -0.18 4.84 -5.16
C GLY A 195 1.01 5.42 -5.91
N GLU A 196 2.21 4.90 -5.68
CA GLU A 196 3.41 5.39 -6.36
C GLU A 196 4.28 4.23 -6.82
N ILE A 197 5.07 4.49 -7.87
CA ILE A 197 6.09 3.59 -8.38
C ILE A 197 7.42 4.34 -8.34
N PHE A 198 8.42 3.74 -7.72
CA PHE A 198 9.78 4.20 -7.71
C PHE A 198 10.60 3.44 -8.74
N TYR A 199 11.37 4.17 -9.54
CA TYR A 199 12.27 3.64 -10.53
C TYR A 199 13.68 3.85 -10.04
N LEU A 200 14.41 2.77 -9.74
CA LEU A 200 15.79 2.85 -9.27
C LEU A 200 16.74 2.38 -10.37
N THR A 201 17.74 3.20 -10.69
CA THR A 201 18.92 2.84 -11.50
C THR A 201 20.19 3.02 -10.65
N ALA A 202 21.34 2.60 -11.17
CA ALA A 202 22.62 2.73 -10.46
C ALA A 202 23.01 4.18 -10.10
N ASN A 203 22.42 5.19 -10.74
CA ASN A 203 22.85 6.58 -10.57
C ASN A 203 21.71 7.60 -10.51
N ALA A 204 20.46 7.13 -10.51
CA ALA A 204 19.28 7.99 -10.46
C ALA A 204 18.09 7.22 -9.89
N TRP A 205 17.15 7.97 -9.33
CA TRP A 205 15.84 7.46 -8.99
C TRP A 205 14.76 8.46 -9.42
N GLU A 206 13.62 7.93 -9.82
CA GLU A 206 12.44 8.68 -10.23
C GLU A 206 11.21 8.09 -9.55
N VAL A 207 10.11 8.85 -9.53
CA VAL A 207 8.83 8.42 -8.98
C VAL A 207 7.71 8.79 -9.95
N SER A 208 6.72 7.91 -10.09
CA SER A 208 5.45 8.16 -10.76
C SER A 208 4.31 8.02 -9.75
N GLU A 209 3.33 8.92 -9.82
CA GLU A 209 2.04 8.69 -9.19
C GLU A 209 1.19 7.77 -10.06
N THR A 210 0.27 7.06 -9.44
CA THR A 210 -0.56 6.06 -10.12
C THR A 210 -2.04 6.22 -9.81
N GLN A 211 -2.85 5.77 -10.76
CA GLN A 211 -4.28 5.63 -10.61
C GLN A 211 -4.67 4.17 -10.83
N ALA A 212 -5.07 3.49 -9.76
CA ALA A 212 -5.46 2.09 -9.77
C ALA A 212 -6.97 1.96 -9.98
N ASN A 213 -7.40 1.08 -10.89
CA ASN A 213 -8.80 0.76 -11.14
C ASN A 213 -8.96 -0.75 -11.33
N PHE A 214 -9.65 -1.40 -10.41
CA PHE A 214 -9.90 -2.85 -10.43
C PHE A 214 -11.39 -3.15 -10.43
N ALA A 215 -11.76 -4.20 -11.15
CA ALA A 215 -13.08 -4.82 -11.10
C ALA A 215 -12.93 -6.20 -10.47
N VAL A 216 -13.68 -6.44 -9.39
CA VAL A 216 -13.73 -7.71 -8.65
C VAL A 216 -15.11 -8.30 -8.84
N ASP A 217 -15.17 -9.58 -9.21
CA ASP A 217 -16.38 -10.38 -9.21
C ASP A 217 -16.21 -11.48 -8.15
N PHE A 218 -16.91 -11.32 -7.02
CA PHE A 218 -16.88 -12.28 -5.94
C PHE A 218 -17.66 -13.57 -6.27
N ASN A 219 -18.62 -13.51 -7.20
CA ASN A 219 -19.37 -14.70 -7.62
C ASN A 219 -18.49 -15.70 -8.38
N THR A 220 -17.54 -15.18 -9.16
CA THR A 220 -16.54 -15.98 -9.87
C THR A 220 -15.18 -16.00 -9.18
N SER A 221 -15.05 -15.28 -8.06
CA SER A 221 -13.79 -15.09 -7.32
C SER A 221 -12.65 -14.65 -8.25
N THR A 222 -12.89 -13.61 -9.04
CA THR A 222 -11.92 -13.08 -10.01
C THR A 222 -11.73 -11.57 -9.88
N ILE A 223 -10.55 -11.10 -10.25
CA ILE A 223 -10.20 -9.69 -10.36
C ILE A 223 -9.55 -9.40 -11.70
N SER A 224 -9.78 -8.21 -12.24
CA SER A 224 -9.03 -7.65 -13.38
C SER A 224 -8.95 -6.14 -13.23
N GLY A 225 -8.09 -5.47 -13.99
CA GLY A 225 -8.02 -4.02 -13.92
C GLY A 225 -6.80 -3.45 -14.59
N ALA A 226 -6.55 -2.18 -14.29
CA ALA A 226 -5.37 -1.48 -14.74
C ALA A 226 -4.88 -0.48 -13.69
N ILE A 227 -3.58 -0.18 -13.75
CA ILE A 227 -2.98 0.95 -13.07
C ILE A 227 -2.41 1.87 -14.14
N ASP A 228 -2.97 3.07 -14.24
CA ASP A 228 -2.42 4.13 -15.11
C ASP A 228 -1.34 4.89 -14.35
N VAL A 229 -0.24 5.17 -15.03
CA VAL A 229 1.01 5.65 -14.44
C VAL A 229 1.31 7.03 -15.01
N ASP A 230 1.66 7.97 -14.15
CA ASP A 230 2.07 9.31 -14.55
C ASP A 230 3.55 9.38 -14.92
N ASP A 231 3.99 10.51 -15.48
CA ASP A 231 5.37 10.69 -15.92
C ASP A 231 6.37 10.43 -14.78
N PRO A 232 7.45 9.66 -15.02
CA PRO A 232 8.51 9.47 -14.05
C PRO A 232 9.26 10.78 -13.87
N VAL A 233 9.36 11.26 -12.63
CA VAL A 233 10.04 12.51 -12.29
C VAL A 233 10.91 12.35 -11.05
N VAL A 234 11.91 13.22 -10.88
CA VAL A 234 12.57 13.34 -9.57
C VAL A 234 11.55 13.92 -8.58
N ARG A 235 11.49 13.41 -7.34
CA ARG A 235 10.44 13.80 -6.36
C ARG A 235 10.24 15.31 -6.17
N SER A 236 11.28 16.13 -6.28
CA SER A 236 11.13 17.60 -6.19
C SER A 236 10.30 18.23 -7.33
N GLN A 237 10.01 17.46 -8.38
CA GLN A 237 9.27 17.85 -9.58
C GLN A 237 7.88 17.24 -9.65
N THR A 238 7.44 16.47 -8.64
CA THR A 238 6.06 15.98 -8.59
C THR A 238 5.13 17.17 -8.40
N THR A 239 4.42 17.53 -9.46
CA THR A 239 3.46 18.64 -9.44
C THR A 239 2.13 18.19 -10.02
N ALA A 240 1.09 18.23 -9.20
CA ALA A 240 -0.28 18.10 -9.69
C ALA A 240 -0.64 19.28 -10.64
N PRO A 241 -1.53 19.08 -11.63
CA PRO A 241 -2.32 17.87 -11.88
C PRO A 241 -1.55 16.76 -12.60
N TYR A 242 -1.79 15.51 -12.18
CA TYR A 242 -1.25 14.31 -12.81
C TYR A 242 -2.03 13.96 -14.08
N THR A 243 -1.33 13.46 -15.08
CA THR A 243 -1.92 13.15 -16.39
C THR A 243 -2.20 11.65 -16.56
N TYR A 244 -1.44 10.80 -15.87
CA TYR A 244 -1.51 9.34 -15.95
C TYR A 244 -1.34 8.82 -17.38
N THR A 245 -0.47 9.47 -18.15
CA THR A 245 -0.30 9.17 -19.58
C THR A 245 0.98 8.43 -19.92
N PHE A 246 1.88 8.20 -18.95
CA PHE A 246 3.18 7.59 -19.22
C PHE A 246 3.04 6.12 -19.65
N ALA A 247 2.39 5.31 -18.82
CA ALA A 247 2.22 3.88 -19.05
C ALA A 247 0.93 3.36 -18.42
N THR A 248 0.48 2.20 -18.88
CA THR A 248 -0.63 1.46 -18.29
C THR A 248 -0.15 0.05 -17.92
N ILE A 249 -0.34 -0.34 -16.67
CA ILE A 249 -0.11 -1.68 -16.15
C ILE A 249 -1.43 -2.43 -16.21
N SER A 250 -1.58 -3.38 -17.13
CA SER A 250 -2.81 -4.16 -17.28
C SER A 250 -2.74 -5.45 -16.47
N VAL A 251 -3.72 -5.65 -15.60
CA VAL A 251 -3.89 -6.87 -14.81
C VAL A 251 -4.91 -7.76 -15.50
N PRO A 252 -4.50 -8.95 -16.00
CA PRO A 252 -5.43 -9.87 -16.64
C PRO A 252 -6.46 -10.39 -15.63
N THR A 253 -7.56 -10.95 -16.13
CA THR A 253 -8.50 -11.67 -15.27
C THR A 253 -7.78 -12.78 -14.51
N THR A 254 -7.73 -12.63 -13.19
CA THR A 254 -6.95 -13.44 -12.27
C THR A 254 -7.88 -13.97 -11.17
N ALA A 255 -7.67 -15.22 -10.74
CA ALA A 255 -8.43 -15.78 -9.63
C ALA A 255 -7.98 -15.16 -8.29
N LEU A 256 -8.94 -14.92 -7.40
CA LEU A 256 -8.66 -14.64 -6.00
C LEU A 256 -8.16 -15.92 -5.32
N THR A 257 -7.18 -15.78 -4.45
CA THR A 257 -6.64 -16.86 -3.61
C THR A 257 -6.56 -16.37 -2.17
N GLY A 258 -7.30 -17.01 -1.26
CA GLY A 258 -7.47 -16.52 0.11
C GLY A 258 -8.12 -15.13 0.11
N ASN A 259 -7.50 -14.18 0.79
CA ASN A 259 -7.93 -12.79 0.89
C ASN A 259 -7.30 -11.85 -0.16
N GLY A 260 -6.77 -12.37 -1.26
CA GLY A 260 -6.06 -11.53 -2.23
C GLY A 260 -5.89 -12.14 -3.61
N PHE A 261 -4.91 -11.63 -4.35
CA PHE A 261 -4.52 -12.12 -5.66
C PHE A 261 -3.03 -11.91 -5.92
N SER A 262 -2.49 -12.67 -6.87
CA SER A 262 -1.19 -12.41 -7.46
C SER A 262 -1.26 -12.69 -8.96
N ALA A 263 -0.70 -11.78 -9.76
CA ALA A 263 -0.74 -11.85 -11.21
C ALA A 263 0.60 -11.43 -11.81
N GLN A 264 0.82 -11.85 -13.06
CA GLN A 264 1.81 -11.26 -13.94
C GLN A 264 1.11 -10.24 -14.84
N PRO A 265 1.27 -8.93 -14.60
CA PRO A 265 0.65 -7.91 -15.42
C PRO A 265 1.47 -7.68 -16.71
N THR A 266 0.93 -6.87 -17.62
CA THR A 266 1.68 -6.36 -18.78
C THR A 266 1.80 -4.85 -18.71
N VAL A 267 2.99 -4.30 -18.93
CA VAL A 267 3.21 -2.85 -18.99
C VAL A 267 3.20 -2.38 -20.44
N THR A 268 2.29 -1.44 -20.75
CA THR A 268 2.28 -0.74 -22.04
C THR A 268 2.76 0.68 -21.83
N VAL A 269 3.90 1.04 -22.42
CA VAL A 269 4.44 2.40 -22.39
C VAL A 269 3.75 3.22 -23.48
N ASN A 270 3.04 4.27 -23.07
CA ASN A 270 2.19 5.08 -23.93
C ASN A 270 2.91 6.37 -24.38
N ASN A 271 3.52 7.10 -23.45
CA ASN A 271 4.17 8.39 -23.71
C ASN A 271 5.56 8.46 -23.05
N PRO A 272 6.60 7.86 -23.65
CA PRO A 272 7.93 7.79 -23.02
C PRO A 272 8.75 9.10 -23.11
N GLY A 273 8.18 10.16 -23.69
CA GLY A 273 8.91 11.39 -24.01
C GLY A 273 10.09 11.12 -24.97
N ALA A 274 11.28 11.56 -24.58
CA ALA A 274 12.51 11.35 -25.35
C ALA A 274 13.24 10.03 -25.02
N ASN A 275 12.75 9.28 -24.03
CA ASN A 275 13.40 8.07 -23.56
C ASN A 275 12.85 6.82 -24.26
N THR A 276 13.55 5.70 -24.14
CA THR A 276 13.04 4.37 -24.49
C THR A 276 12.95 3.53 -23.23
N TYR A 277 11.76 3.00 -22.95
CA TYR A 277 11.51 2.13 -21.79
C TYR A 277 11.13 0.72 -22.23
N THR A 278 11.65 -0.27 -21.51
CA THR A 278 11.21 -1.67 -21.60
C THR A 278 11.03 -2.23 -20.21
N PHE A 279 9.98 -3.02 -20.00
CA PHE A 279 9.69 -3.71 -18.75
C PHE A 279 9.72 -5.21 -18.95
N SER A 280 10.08 -5.93 -17.90
CA SER A 280 10.10 -7.40 -17.87
C SER A 280 9.99 -7.91 -16.44
N ASN A 281 9.64 -9.18 -16.29
CA ASN A 281 9.50 -9.84 -14.99
C ASN A 281 8.52 -9.10 -14.08
N GLU A 282 7.44 -8.60 -14.66
CA GLU A 282 6.46 -7.82 -13.95
C GLU A 282 5.69 -8.70 -12.96
N THR A 283 5.47 -8.18 -11.76
CA THR A 283 4.65 -8.83 -10.74
C THR A 283 3.71 -7.82 -10.11
N ILE A 284 2.51 -8.28 -9.76
CA ILE A 284 1.58 -7.53 -8.94
C ILE A 284 0.87 -8.49 -7.98
N ASN A 285 0.64 -8.02 -6.77
CA ASN A 285 -0.16 -8.69 -5.77
C ASN A 285 -1.08 -7.67 -5.10
N GLY A 286 -2.17 -8.15 -4.53
CA GLY A 286 -3.02 -7.33 -3.67
C GLY A 286 -3.80 -8.17 -2.68
N THR A 287 -4.12 -7.54 -1.57
CA THR A 287 -4.84 -8.12 -0.43
C THR A 287 -6.01 -7.21 -0.07
N PHE A 288 -7.11 -7.82 0.35
CA PHE A 288 -8.25 -7.08 0.90
C PHE A 288 -7.99 -6.74 2.37
N TYR A 289 -8.34 -5.52 2.77
CA TYR A 289 -8.19 -5.01 4.13
C TYR A 289 -9.53 -4.50 4.68
N GLY A 290 -9.68 -4.60 5.99
CA GLY A 290 -10.87 -4.20 6.75
C GLY A 290 -11.90 -5.32 6.90
N ASP A 291 -12.96 -5.05 7.66
CA ASP A 291 -13.95 -6.07 8.03
C ASP A 291 -14.80 -6.57 6.85
N SER A 292 -14.94 -5.76 5.80
CA SER A 292 -15.83 -6.01 4.66
C SER A 292 -15.12 -6.02 3.30
N SER A 293 -13.79 -6.18 3.26
CA SER A 293 -12.99 -6.04 2.02
C SER A 293 -13.11 -4.65 1.38
N ASP A 294 -13.31 -3.61 2.18
CA ASP A 294 -13.57 -2.24 1.70
C ASP A 294 -12.35 -1.60 1.03
N VAL A 295 -11.15 -2.12 1.30
CA VAL A 295 -9.89 -1.64 0.73
C VAL A 295 -9.19 -2.80 0.04
N LEU A 296 -8.76 -2.59 -1.19
CA LEU A 296 -7.83 -3.46 -1.89
C LEU A 296 -6.50 -2.72 -2.01
N ALA A 297 -5.42 -3.28 -1.49
CA ALA A 297 -4.11 -2.66 -1.58
C ALA A 297 -3.03 -3.70 -1.80
N GLY A 298 -1.92 -3.30 -2.39
CA GLY A 298 -0.91 -4.26 -2.82
C GLY A 298 0.39 -3.64 -3.29
N THR A 299 1.28 -4.49 -3.77
CA THR A 299 2.60 -4.10 -4.27
C THR A 299 2.81 -4.58 -5.70
N LEU A 300 3.69 -3.91 -6.41
CA LEU A 300 4.08 -4.26 -7.76
C LEU A 300 5.58 -4.06 -7.97
N SER A 301 6.13 -4.79 -8.93
CA SER A 301 7.51 -4.60 -9.38
C SER A 301 7.74 -5.01 -10.81
N ALA A 302 8.83 -4.53 -11.38
CA ALA A 302 9.34 -4.96 -12.67
C ALA A 302 10.85 -4.68 -12.76
N ASP A 303 11.56 -5.50 -13.51
CA ASP A 303 12.85 -5.07 -14.06
C ASP A 303 12.55 -4.14 -15.25
N TYR A 304 13.34 -3.08 -15.40
CA TYR A 304 13.17 -2.18 -16.53
C TYR A 304 14.49 -1.70 -17.11
N THR A 305 14.45 -1.18 -18.33
CA THR A 305 15.55 -0.38 -18.89
C THR A 305 15.05 0.98 -19.33
N VAL A 306 15.88 2.01 -19.15
CA VAL A 306 15.67 3.36 -19.69
C VAL A 306 16.89 3.76 -20.50
N ASN A 307 16.70 3.97 -21.80
CA ASN A 307 17.80 4.26 -22.74
C ASN A 307 18.96 3.24 -22.67
N GLY A 308 18.65 1.98 -22.38
CA GLY A 308 19.62 0.90 -22.21
C GLY A 308 20.26 0.80 -20.82
N THR A 309 19.97 1.73 -19.90
CA THR A 309 20.36 1.63 -18.49
C THR A 309 19.37 0.75 -17.74
N ALA A 310 19.85 -0.33 -17.13
CA ALA A 310 19.02 -1.24 -16.33
C ALA A 310 18.61 -0.61 -14.98
N GLY A 311 17.43 -0.98 -14.51
CA GLY A 311 16.90 -0.59 -13.22
C GLY A 311 15.78 -1.52 -12.75
N VAL A 312 15.29 -1.25 -11.54
CA VAL A 312 14.16 -1.95 -10.94
C VAL A 312 13.07 -0.94 -10.57
N ALA A 313 11.84 -1.22 -10.97
CA ALA A 313 10.65 -0.49 -10.57
C ALA A 313 9.99 -1.22 -9.40
N VAL A 314 9.71 -0.51 -8.31
CA VAL A 314 8.96 -1.02 -7.15
C VAL A 314 7.88 -0.03 -6.76
N GLY A 315 6.70 -0.51 -6.44
CA GLY A 315 5.59 0.35 -6.10
C GLY A 315 4.54 -0.33 -5.24
N ASN A 316 3.60 0.49 -4.80
CA ASN A 316 2.41 0.04 -4.10
C ASN A 316 1.19 0.79 -4.60
N TYR A 317 0.01 0.27 -4.26
CA TYR A 317 -1.26 0.88 -4.61
C TYR A 317 -2.30 0.55 -3.56
N TRP A 318 -3.34 1.37 -3.51
CA TRP A 318 -4.58 1.11 -2.79
C TRP A 318 -5.76 1.54 -3.65
N ALA A 319 -6.92 0.95 -3.39
CA ALA A 319 -8.17 1.23 -4.07
C ALA A 319 -9.36 0.88 -3.17
N ARG A 320 -10.50 1.56 -3.34
CA ARG A 320 -11.75 1.37 -2.60
C ARG A 320 -12.98 1.67 -3.46
#